data_AF-A0A836WX25-F1
#
_entry.id   AF-A0A836WX25-F1
#
_cell.length_a   1.000
_cell.length_b   1.000
_cell.length_c   1.000
_cell.angle_alpha   90.00
_cell.angle_beta   90.00
_cell.angle_gamma   90.00
#
_symmetry.space_group_name_H-M   'P 1'
#
loop_
_entity.id
_entity.type
_entity.pdbx_description
1 polymer ?
#
loop_
_entity_poly.entity_id
_entity_poly.type
_entity_poly.pdbx_seq_one_letter_code
_entity_poly.pdbx_strand_id
1 'polypeptide(L)'
;MKPKGIFSDIPDFASKFGEQAARIAGVLHIFENGPSGKIELRTMERAIRIAVWHIWEANLIFTSSSLPQEFKDAILLLDWILARCQKSQKSQESQLSQKSILHEGPNRLRVKNRRDAALKVLEDHQTLRLETVNRVKLIKVNPALTN
;
A
#
# COMPACT_ATOMS: atom_id res chain seq x y z
N MET A 1 -11.58 -24.15 7.18
CA MET A 1 -12.16 -22.79 7.35
C MET A 1 -13.68 -22.90 7.28
N LYS A 2 -14.43 -22.06 8.01
CA LYS A 2 -15.90 -22.06 7.93
C LYS A 2 -16.35 -21.49 6.57
N PRO A 3 -17.36 -22.09 5.91
CA PRO A 3 -18.02 -21.43 4.77
C PRO A 3 -18.55 -20.05 5.21
N LYS A 4 -18.32 -19.01 4.41
CA LYS A 4 -18.67 -17.58 4.66
C LYS A 4 -17.84 -16.83 5.72
N GLY A 5 -16.60 -17.24 5.99
CA GLY A 5 -15.66 -16.43 6.79
C GLY A 5 -15.13 -15.21 6.00
N ILE A 6 -14.65 -14.17 6.71
CA ILE A 6 -14.14 -12.91 6.10
C ILE A 6 -13.02 -13.17 5.06
N PHE A 7 -12.27 -14.26 5.20
CA PHE A 7 -11.18 -14.67 4.32
C PHE A 7 -11.53 -15.92 3.47
N SER A 8 -12.82 -16.23 3.27
CA SER A 8 -13.23 -17.41 2.50
C SER A 8 -12.74 -17.41 1.06
N ASP A 9 -12.49 -16.23 0.52
CA ASP A 9 -12.08 -16.01 -0.87
C ASP A 9 -10.56 -16.12 -1.05
N ILE A 10 -9.80 -16.20 0.05
CA ILE A 10 -8.35 -16.37 0.08
C ILE A 10 -7.92 -17.56 0.97
N PRO A 11 -8.47 -18.77 0.77
CA PRO A 11 -8.28 -19.90 1.68
C PRO A 11 -6.82 -20.33 1.82
N ASP A 12 -6.03 -20.22 0.75
CA ASP A 12 -4.61 -20.57 0.74
C ASP A 12 -3.76 -19.62 1.60
N PHE A 13 -4.14 -18.34 1.65
CA PHE A 13 -3.47 -17.35 2.51
C PHE A 13 -3.90 -17.53 3.97
N ALA A 14 -5.20 -17.69 4.19
CA ALA A 14 -5.75 -17.81 5.53
C ALA A 14 -5.34 -19.10 6.25
N SER A 15 -5.22 -20.22 5.53
CA SER A 15 -4.74 -21.48 6.10
C SER A 15 -3.28 -21.41 6.59
N LYS A 16 -2.47 -20.51 6.01
CA LYS A 16 -1.05 -20.32 6.35
C LYS A 16 -0.80 -19.19 7.34
N PHE A 17 -1.84 -18.47 7.77
CA PHE A 17 -1.71 -17.29 8.62
C PHE A 17 -0.84 -17.53 9.87
N GLY A 18 -1.08 -18.63 10.58
CA GLY A 18 -0.33 -18.97 11.79
C GLY A 18 1.16 -19.21 11.52
N GLU A 19 1.49 -19.90 10.43
CA GLU A 19 2.89 -20.10 10.01
C GLU A 19 3.56 -18.77 9.69
N GLN A 20 2.88 -17.90 8.94
CA GLN A 20 3.44 -16.59 8.57
C GLN A 20 3.69 -15.69 9.79
N ALA A 21 2.75 -15.68 10.74
CA ALA A 21 2.94 -14.96 12.00
C ALA A 21 4.16 -15.50 12.78
N ALA A 22 4.34 -16.83 12.84
CA ALA A 22 5.49 -17.44 13.50
C ALA A 22 6.83 -17.10 12.80
N ARG A 23 6.87 -17.08 11.46
CA ARG A 23 8.07 -16.70 10.69
C ARG A 23 8.45 -15.25 10.93
N ILE A 24 7.47 -14.33 10.91
CA ILE A 24 7.69 -12.91 11.24
C ILE A 24 8.21 -12.78 12.68
N ALA A 25 7.64 -13.52 13.63
CA ALA A 25 8.08 -13.49 15.03
C ALA A 25 9.54 -13.95 15.18
N GLY A 26 9.95 -14.99 14.43
CA GLY A 26 11.34 -15.44 14.39
C GLY A 26 12.29 -14.36 13.86
N VAL A 27 11.92 -13.67 12.78
CA VAL A 27 12.73 -12.56 12.23
C VAL A 27 12.85 -11.41 13.23
N LEU A 28 11.74 -11.00 13.86
CA LEU A 28 11.75 -9.95 14.88
C LEU A 28 12.62 -10.33 16.08
N HIS A 29 12.51 -11.57 16.55
CA HIS A 29 13.33 -12.10 17.64
C HIS A 29 14.81 -12.06 17.29
N ILE A 30 15.19 -12.53 16.10
CA ILE A 30 16.59 -12.51 15.65
C ILE A 30 17.14 -11.08 15.65
N PHE A 31 16.34 -10.13 15.20
CA PHE A 31 16.74 -8.73 15.12
C PHE A 31 16.93 -8.08 16.50
N GLU A 32 16.07 -8.40 17.48
CA GLU A 32 16.10 -7.77 18.80
C GLU A 32 16.97 -8.51 19.82
N ASN A 33 17.04 -9.84 19.73
CA ASN A 33 17.62 -10.72 20.75
C ASN A 33 18.73 -11.64 20.20
N GLY A 34 18.97 -11.66 18.89
CA GLY A 34 19.90 -12.55 18.23
C GLY A 34 19.32 -13.94 17.92
N PRO A 35 20.12 -14.86 17.35
CA PRO A 35 19.63 -16.13 16.79
C PRO A 35 19.20 -17.18 17.82
N SER A 36 19.41 -16.90 19.10
CA SER A 36 19.22 -17.85 20.20
C SER A 36 18.13 -17.38 21.14
N GLY A 37 17.57 -18.31 21.92
CA GLY A 37 16.55 -18.02 22.92
C GLY A 37 15.12 -18.33 22.45
N LYS A 38 14.16 -18.03 23.31
CA LYS A 38 12.72 -18.27 23.06
C LYS A 38 12.07 -16.97 22.60
N ILE A 39 11.17 -17.07 21.62
CA ILE A 39 10.33 -15.96 21.19
C ILE A 39 9.41 -15.58 22.34
N GLU A 40 9.52 -14.34 22.81
CA GLU A 40 8.64 -13.81 23.86
C GLU A 40 7.22 -13.59 23.33
N LEU A 41 6.24 -13.64 24.25
CA LEU A 41 4.84 -13.39 23.92
C LEU A 41 4.64 -12.06 23.19
N ARG A 42 5.31 -10.99 23.64
CA ARG A 42 5.19 -9.66 23.03
C ARG A 42 5.70 -9.63 21.59
N THR A 43 6.76 -10.37 21.28
CA THR A 43 7.30 -10.48 19.92
C THR A 43 6.32 -11.21 19.02
N MET A 44 5.70 -12.28 19.52
CA MET A 44 4.65 -13.00 18.79
C MET A 44 3.41 -12.12 18.56
N GLU A 45 2.96 -11.35 19.56
CA GLU A 45 1.82 -10.43 19.42
C GLU A 45 2.07 -9.36 18.35
N ARG A 46 3.29 -8.80 18.30
CA ARG A 46 3.71 -7.84 17.26
C ARG A 46 3.71 -8.50 15.88
N ALA A 47 4.25 -9.71 15.78
CA ALA A 47 4.27 -10.45 14.52
C ALA A 47 2.86 -10.79 14.01
N ILE A 48 1.95 -11.18 14.91
CA ILE A 48 0.53 -11.42 14.58
C ILE A 48 -0.08 -10.14 14.00
N ARG A 49 0.15 -8.96 14.58
CA ARG A 49 -0.38 -7.70 14.05
C ARG A 49 0.10 -7.42 12.63
N ILE A 50 1.38 -7.68 12.34
CA ILE A 50 1.95 -7.53 10.98
C ILE A 50 1.31 -8.54 10.02
N ALA A 51 1.21 -9.82 10.43
CA ALA A 51 0.57 -10.85 9.63
C ALA A 51 -0.92 -10.54 9.34
N VAL A 52 -1.65 -9.97 10.32
CA VAL A 52 -3.04 -9.54 10.16
C VAL A 52 -3.14 -8.46 9.09
N TRP A 53 -2.23 -7.49 9.09
CA TRP A 53 -2.22 -6.47 8.05
C TRP A 53 -2.03 -7.10 6.66
N HIS A 54 -1.09 -8.04 6.50
CA HIS A 54 -0.84 -8.69 5.22
C HIS A 54 -1.98 -9.59 4.72
N ILE A 55 -2.68 -10.29 5.60
CA ILE A 55 -3.83 -11.11 5.16
C ILE A 55 -5.01 -10.23 4.72
N TRP A 56 -5.19 -9.07 5.34
CA TRP A 56 -6.16 -8.07 4.88
C TRP A 56 -5.77 -7.50 3.51
N GLU A 57 -4.49 -7.21 3.30
CA GLU A 57 -3.97 -6.74 2.01
C GLU A 57 -4.14 -7.80 0.92
N ALA A 58 -3.82 -9.06 1.22
CA ALA A 58 -4.07 -10.18 0.31
C ALA A 58 -5.56 -10.30 -0.03
N ASN A 59 -6.43 -10.19 0.99
CA ASN A 59 -7.87 -10.23 0.76
C ASN A 59 -8.29 -9.12 -0.21
N LEU A 60 -7.83 -7.90 0.02
CA LEU A 60 -8.10 -6.73 -0.82
C LEU A 60 -7.66 -6.93 -2.28
N ILE A 61 -6.47 -7.50 -2.49
CA ILE A 61 -5.89 -7.77 -3.82
C ILE A 61 -6.65 -8.89 -4.53
N PHE A 62 -6.93 -10.01 -3.85
CA PHE A 62 -7.46 -11.22 -4.48
C PHE A 62 -8.99 -11.25 -4.54
N THR A 63 -9.69 -10.40 -3.80
CA THR A 63 -11.14 -10.18 -3.96
C THR A 63 -11.45 -9.07 -4.97
N SER A 64 -10.48 -8.57 -5.74
CA SER A 64 -10.53 -7.34 -6.54
C SER A 64 -11.68 -7.18 -7.58
N SER A 65 -12.53 -8.18 -7.78
CA SER A 65 -13.88 -7.98 -8.34
C SER A 65 -14.74 -7.03 -7.49
N SER A 66 -14.56 -7.03 -6.17
CA SER A 66 -15.31 -6.27 -5.15
C SER A 66 -14.62 -5.00 -4.65
N LEU A 67 -13.40 -4.68 -5.13
CA LEU A 67 -12.67 -3.50 -4.69
C LEU A 67 -13.51 -2.23 -4.89
N PRO A 68 -13.68 -1.39 -3.84
CA PRO A 68 -14.34 -0.10 -3.98
C PRO A 68 -13.64 0.75 -5.06
N GLN A 69 -14.42 1.57 -5.75
CA GLN A 69 -13.94 2.26 -6.95
C GLN A 69 -12.74 3.17 -6.67
N GLU A 70 -12.70 3.79 -5.50
CA GLU A 70 -11.63 4.64 -4.99
C GLU A 70 -10.29 3.90 -4.83
N PHE A 71 -10.30 2.61 -4.47
CA PHE A 71 -9.09 1.80 -4.40
C PHE A 71 -8.59 1.41 -5.79
N LYS A 72 -9.50 1.01 -6.70
CA LYS A 72 -9.15 0.75 -8.10
C LYS A 72 -8.52 1.99 -8.75
N ASP A 73 -9.07 3.15 -8.42
CA ASP A 73 -8.60 4.45 -8.90
C ASP A 73 -7.27 4.85 -8.25
N ALA A 74 -7.06 4.54 -6.97
CA ALA A 74 -5.79 4.75 -6.27
C ALA A 74 -4.65 3.92 -6.87
N ILE A 75 -4.89 2.64 -7.16
CA ILE A 75 -3.90 1.75 -7.81
C ILE A 75 -3.53 2.31 -9.19
N LEU A 76 -4.54 2.64 -10.01
CA LEU A 76 -4.33 3.24 -11.33
C LEU A 76 -3.53 4.56 -11.26
N LEU A 77 -3.80 5.37 -10.24
CA LEU A 77 -3.11 6.64 -10.02
C LEU A 77 -1.64 6.42 -9.63
N LEU A 78 -1.39 5.46 -8.73
CA LEU A 78 -0.05 5.12 -8.25
C LEU A 78 0.83 4.60 -9.40
N ASP A 79 0.32 3.67 -10.20
CA ASP A 79 1.03 3.14 -11.37
C ASP A 79 1.47 4.25 -12.33
N TRP A 80 0.56 5.19 -12.61
CA TRP A 80 0.86 6.34 -13.46
C TRP A 80 1.92 7.27 -12.83
N ILE A 81 1.82 7.55 -11.53
CA ILE A 81 2.79 8.38 -10.80
C ILE A 81 4.19 7.74 -10.86
N LEU A 82 4.31 6.45 -10.56
CA LEU A 82 5.59 5.73 -10.57
C LEU A 82 6.20 5.71 -11.97
N ALA A 83 5.41 5.45 -13.00
CA ALA A 83 5.86 5.51 -14.39
C ALA A 83 6.35 6.92 -14.80
N ARG A 84 5.71 7.98 -14.29
CA ARG A 84 6.14 9.37 -14.53
C ARG A 84 7.42 9.71 -13.77
N CYS A 85 7.56 9.27 -12.52
CA CYS A 85 8.78 9.45 -11.72
C CYS A 85 9.99 8.80 -12.39
N GLN A 86 9.87 7.56 -12.88
CA GLN A 86 10.95 6.86 -13.59
C GLN A 86 11.39 7.58 -14.88
N LYS A 87 10.46 8.20 -15.61
CA LYS A 87 10.78 9.03 -16.78
C LYS A 87 11.48 10.33 -16.36
N SER A 88 10.99 11.01 -15.33
CA SER A 88 11.53 12.29 -14.84
C SER A 88 12.97 12.16 -14.32
N GLN A 89 13.31 11.03 -13.72
CA GLN A 89 14.65 10.72 -13.21
C GLN A 89 15.71 10.66 -14.32
N LYS A 90 15.30 10.37 -15.57
CA LYS A 90 16.16 10.39 -16.76
C LYS A 90 16.26 11.77 -17.42
N SER A 91 15.36 12.68 -17.09
CA SER A 91 15.14 13.93 -17.85
C SER A 91 15.28 15.20 -17.00
N GLN A 92 15.63 15.09 -15.72
CA GLN A 92 15.71 16.23 -14.80
C GLN A 92 14.41 17.07 -14.78
N GLU A 93 13.26 16.41 -14.98
CA GLU A 93 11.96 17.08 -15.11
C GLU A 93 11.24 17.29 -13.75
N SER A 94 10.34 18.27 -13.77
CA SER A 94 9.75 18.99 -12.63
C SER A 94 8.89 18.16 -11.67
N GLN A 95 8.70 18.70 -10.46
CA GLN A 95 7.88 18.14 -9.38
C GLN A 95 6.44 17.79 -9.84
N LEU A 96 5.95 16.61 -9.47
CA LEU A 96 4.58 16.19 -9.79
C LEU A 96 3.57 17.04 -9.02
N SER A 97 2.53 17.49 -9.72
CA SER A 97 1.45 18.28 -9.13
C SER A 97 0.08 17.69 -9.43
N GLN A 98 -0.94 18.12 -8.70
CA GLN A 98 -2.33 17.72 -8.99
C GLN A 98 -2.79 18.18 -10.39
N LYS A 99 -2.18 19.25 -10.95
CA LYS A 99 -2.40 19.67 -12.34
C LYS A 99 -1.84 18.65 -13.34
N SER A 100 -0.70 18.03 -13.03
CA SER A 100 -0.10 16.99 -13.87
C SER A 100 -1.05 15.80 -14.04
N ILE A 101 -1.79 15.42 -12.98
CA ILE A 101 -2.85 14.40 -13.07
C ILE A 101 -3.94 14.81 -14.07
N LEU A 102 -4.35 16.07 -14.08
CA LEU A 102 -5.41 16.55 -14.99
C LEU A 102 -4.98 16.52 -16.46
N HIS A 103 -3.75 16.96 -16.74
CA HIS A 103 -3.25 17.08 -18.11
C HIS A 103 -2.80 15.73 -18.68
N GLU A 104 -1.98 15.00 -17.94
CA GLU A 104 -1.24 13.82 -18.41
C GLU A 104 -1.68 12.51 -17.74
N GLY A 105 -2.51 12.61 -16.70
CA GLY A 105 -2.97 11.46 -15.93
C GLY A 105 -4.08 10.65 -16.60
N PRO A 106 -4.44 9.50 -16.00
CA PRO A 106 -5.48 8.63 -16.53
C PRO A 106 -6.82 9.37 -16.67
N ASN A 107 -7.50 9.22 -17.83
CA ASN A 107 -8.73 9.95 -18.16
C ASN A 107 -9.81 9.90 -17.05
N ARG A 108 -9.94 8.73 -16.39
CA ARG A 108 -10.91 8.47 -15.31
C ARG A 108 -10.68 9.35 -14.08
N LEU A 109 -9.43 9.75 -13.85
CA LEU A 109 -8.98 10.54 -12.71
C LEU A 109 -8.93 12.05 -13.02
N ARG A 110 -9.45 12.47 -14.18
CA ARG A 110 -9.72 13.89 -14.44
C ARG A 110 -10.94 14.39 -13.65
N VAL A 111 -11.84 13.47 -13.28
CA VAL A 111 -13.01 13.77 -12.45
C VAL A 111 -12.56 14.06 -11.02
N LYS A 112 -12.88 15.25 -10.51
CA LYS A 112 -12.44 15.75 -9.20
C LYS A 112 -12.71 14.76 -8.07
N ASN A 113 -13.95 14.26 -7.93
CA ASN A 113 -14.32 13.38 -6.83
C ASN A 113 -13.53 12.07 -6.83
N ARG A 114 -13.35 11.46 -8.00
CA ARG A 114 -12.61 10.21 -8.15
C ARG A 114 -11.13 10.39 -7.85
N ARG A 115 -10.54 11.47 -8.37
CA ARG A 115 -9.14 11.83 -8.10
C ARG A 115 -8.90 12.09 -6.62
N ASP A 116 -9.75 12.90 -6.00
CA ASP A 116 -9.56 13.33 -4.63
C ASP A 116 -9.77 12.13 -3.67
N ALA A 117 -10.71 11.21 -3.98
CA ALA A 117 -10.86 9.93 -3.27
C ALA A 117 -9.64 9.01 -3.44
N ALA A 118 -9.13 8.86 -4.66
CA ALA A 118 -7.93 8.08 -4.94
C ALA A 118 -6.69 8.64 -4.22
N LEU A 119 -6.49 9.96 -4.26
CA LEU A 119 -5.42 10.63 -3.53
C LEU A 119 -5.54 10.45 -2.02
N LYS A 120 -6.77 10.46 -1.49
CA LYS A 120 -7.02 10.22 -0.07
C LYS A 120 -6.63 8.82 0.35
N VAL A 121 -7.00 7.80 -0.42
CA VAL A 121 -6.57 6.41 -0.18
C VAL A 121 -5.03 6.32 -0.16
N LEU A 122 -4.34 6.90 -1.14
CA LEU A 122 -2.88 6.84 -1.19
C LEU A 122 -2.19 7.60 -0.04
N GLU A 123 -2.81 8.67 0.46
CA GLU A 123 -2.32 9.41 1.63
C GLU A 123 -2.54 8.63 2.93
N ASP A 124 -3.72 8.01 3.10
CA ASP A 124 -4.07 7.19 4.27
C ASP A 124 -3.14 5.96 4.39
N HIS A 125 -2.71 5.41 3.25
CA HIS A 125 -1.73 4.31 3.18
C HIS A 125 -0.27 4.77 3.16
N GLN A 126 0.03 6.05 3.46
CA GLN A 126 1.39 6.62 3.51
C GLN A 126 2.23 6.37 2.24
N THR A 127 1.55 6.17 1.11
CA THR A 127 2.17 5.90 -0.20
C THR A 127 2.65 7.20 -0.83
N LEU A 128 1.91 8.28 -0.62
CA LEU A 128 2.27 9.64 -1.02
C LEU A 128 1.80 10.66 0.01
N ARG A 129 2.28 11.90 -0.13
CA ARG A 129 1.85 13.06 0.64
C ARG A 129 1.55 14.23 -0.28
N LEU A 130 0.46 14.93 0.00
CA LEU A 130 0.16 16.19 -0.67
C LEU A 130 0.78 17.35 0.11
N GLU A 131 1.60 18.15 -0.56
CA GLU A 131 2.16 19.38 0.01
C GLU A 131 1.70 20.58 -0.79
N THR A 132 1.33 21.66 -0.10
CA THR A 132 0.98 22.92 -0.79
C THR A 132 2.20 23.83 -0.77
N VAL A 133 2.79 24.09 -1.93
CA VAL A 133 3.92 25.01 -2.12
C VAL A 133 3.49 26.08 -3.11
N ASN A 134 3.61 27.36 -2.74
CA ASN A 134 3.26 28.50 -3.61
C ASN A 134 1.86 28.39 -4.25
N ARG A 135 0.84 28.03 -3.46
CA ARG A 135 -0.56 27.78 -3.90
C ARG A 135 -0.75 26.61 -4.87
N VAL A 136 0.27 25.78 -5.08
CA VAL A 136 0.22 24.57 -5.91
C VAL A 136 0.27 23.33 -5.01
N LYS A 137 -0.63 22.38 -5.23
CA LYS A 137 -0.62 21.07 -4.57
C LYS A 137 0.35 20.13 -5.30
N LEU A 138 1.49 19.91 -4.66
CA LEU A 138 2.53 18.98 -5.08
C LEU A 138 2.29 17.59 -4.48
N ILE A 139 2.70 16.59 -5.24
CA ILE A 139 2.61 15.17 -4.86
C ILE A 139 4.03 14.71 -4.55
N LYS A 140 4.28 14.37 -3.28
CA LYS A 140 5.52 13.71 -2.86
C LYS A 140 5.25 12.23 -2.67
N VAL A 141 5.88 11.40 -3.49
CA VAL A 141 5.84 9.94 -3.34
C VAL A 141 6.75 9.56 -2.18
N ASN A 142 6.36 8.53 -1.41
CA ASN A 142 7.23 7.98 -0.38
C ASN A 142 8.53 7.46 -1.02
N PRO A 143 9.72 7.93 -0.57
CA PRO A 143 10.99 7.52 -1.15
C PRO A 143 11.24 6.00 -1.12
N ALA A 144 10.60 5.29 -0.19
CA ALA A 144 10.67 3.84 -0.10
C ALA A 144 10.07 3.10 -1.31
N LEU A 145 9.28 3.78 -2.15
CA LEU A 145 8.63 3.22 -3.34
C LEU A 145 9.36 3.56 -4.65
N THR A 146 10.39 4.40 -4.60
CA THR A 146 11.09 4.92 -5.79
C THR A 146 12.56 4.49 -5.88
N ASN A 147 13.00 3.57 -5.01
CA ASN A 147 14.36 2.99 -4.98
C ASN A 147 14.36 1.52 -5.36
#